data_AF-A0A7V5TMS4-F1
#
_entry.id   AF-A0A7V5TMS4-F1
#
_cell.length_a   1.000
_cell.length_b   1.000
_cell.length_c   1.000
_cell.angle_alpha   90.00
_cell.angle_beta   90.00
_cell.angle_gamma   90.00
#
_symmetry.space_group_name_H-M   'P 1'
#
loop_
_entity.id
_entity.type
_entity.pdbx_description
1 polymer ?
#
loop_
_entity_poly.entity_id
_entity_poly.type
_entity_poly.pdbx_seq_one_letter_code
_entity_poly.pdbx_strand_id
1 'polypeptide(L)'
;SQRLFGAGEYEDYLLFHGLSGEMTEALAEDWHKRLRQQWGIAGADATDLQKLFAQGYQGARYAPGYPACPNLEDQGKLEQLLRWSEIGLSLTEDFQLVPEQSTSAFVVHHPEARYFAAS
;
A
#
# COMPACT_ATOMS: atom_id res chain seq x y z
N SER A 1 9.35 -4.55 17.85
CA SER A 1 8.09 -5.31 17.96
C SER A 1 8.22 -6.52 18.89
N GLN A 2 8.73 -7.68 18.46
CA GLN A 2 8.79 -8.91 19.29
C GLN A 2 9.54 -8.75 20.64
N ARG A 3 10.59 -7.92 20.68
CA ARG A 3 11.32 -7.60 21.92
C ARG A 3 10.42 -6.94 22.99
N LEU A 4 9.59 -5.96 22.59
CA LEU A 4 8.72 -5.20 23.49
C LEU A 4 7.61 -6.11 24.03
N PHE A 5 7.01 -6.91 23.14
CA PHE A 5 6.00 -7.91 23.52
C PHE A 5 6.57 -8.95 24.50
N GLY A 6 7.76 -9.50 24.20
CA GLY A 6 8.42 -10.46 25.07
C GLY A 6 8.89 -9.90 26.42
N ALA A 7 9.10 -8.58 26.51
CA ALA A 7 9.45 -7.88 27.75
C ALA A 7 8.22 -7.45 28.58
N GLY A 8 7.00 -7.66 28.09
CA GLY A 8 5.77 -7.20 28.74
C GLY A 8 5.50 -5.69 28.60
N GLU A 9 6.23 -5.00 27.73
CA GLU A 9 6.08 -3.57 27.43
C GLU A 9 4.95 -3.37 26.39
N TYR A 10 3.72 -3.71 26.77
CA TYR A 10 2.58 -3.77 25.85
C TYR A 10 2.19 -2.41 25.26
N GLU A 11 2.31 -1.33 26.04
CA GLU A 11 2.01 0.02 25.56
C GLU A 11 2.96 0.45 24.44
N ASP A 12 4.27 0.33 24.68
CA ASP A 12 5.29 0.64 23.68
C ASP A 12 5.17 -0.26 22.45
N TYR A 13 4.81 -1.54 22.64
CA TYR A 13 4.52 -2.45 21.53
C TYR A 13 3.37 -1.95 20.65
N LEU A 14 2.24 -1.56 21.26
CA LEU A 14 1.07 -1.07 20.52
C LEU A 14 1.36 0.26 19.81
N LEU A 15 2.06 1.18 20.48
CA LEU A 15 2.48 2.46 19.88
C LEU A 15 3.42 2.24 18.70
N PHE A 16 4.39 1.35 18.84
CA PHE A 16 5.33 1.01 17.77
C PHE A 16 4.62 0.35 16.58
N HIS A 17 3.71 -0.59 16.84
CA HIS A 17 2.94 -1.26 15.80
C HIS A 17 2.05 -0.27 15.03
N GLY A 18 1.34 0.61 15.74
CA GLY A 18 0.53 1.66 15.12
C GLY A 18 1.37 2.61 14.26
N LEU A 19 2.51 3.09 14.79
CA LEU A 19 3.43 3.93 14.03
C LEU A 19 3.92 3.24 12.76
N SER A 20 4.27 1.96 12.83
CA SER A 20 4.73 1.20 11.68
C SER A 20 3.65 1.05 10.61
N GLY A 21 2.38 0.90 11.01
CA GLY A 21 1.24 0.90 10.08
C GLY A 21 1.09 2.24 9.36
N GLU A 22 1.06 3.35 10.10
CA GLU A 22 0.94 4.70 9.52
C GLU A 22 2.11 5.04 8.59
N MET A 23 3.34 4.62 8.93
CA MET A 23 4.49 4.79 8.06
C MET A 23 4.37 3.99 6.75
N THR A 24 3.76 2.81 6.79
CA THR A 24 3.53 1.97 5.60
C THR A 24 2.59 2.68 4.63
N GLU A 25 1.47 3.20 5.11
CA GLU A 25 0.52 3.94 4.28
C GLU A 25 1.08 5.28 3.78
N ALA A 26 1.79 6.01 4.63
CA ALA A 26 2.44 7.26 4.24
C ALA A 26 3.48 7.03 3.12
N LEU A 27 4.26 5.96 3.20
CA LEU A 27 5.23 5.60 2.16
C LEU A 27 4.53 5.19 0.86
N ALA A 28 3.41 4.48 0.95
CA ALA A 28 2.61 4.10 -0.21
C ALA A 28 2.05 5.33 -0.95
N GLU A 29 1.55 6.31 -0.21
CA GLU A 29 1.07 7.58 -0.78
C GLU A 29 2.21 8.42 -1.36
N ASP A 30 3.37 8.49 -0.71
CA ASP A 30 4.54 9.20 -1.25
C ASP A 30 5.01 8.58 -2.58
N TRP A 31 5.10 7.24 -2.64
CA TRP A 31 5.43 6.54 -3.88
C TRP A 31 4.39 6.77 -4.98
N HIS A 32 3.11 6.71 -4.64
CA HIS A 32 2.05 6.97 -5.60
C HIS A 32 2.13 8.40 -6.16
N LYS A 33 2.38 9.39 -5.30
CA LYS A 33 2.64 10.78 -5.72
C LYS A 33 3.85 10.88 -6.65
N ARG A 34 4.96 10.23 -6.31
CA ARG A 34 6.16 10.20 -7.17
C ARG A 34 5.87 9.60 -8.54
N LEU A 35 5.10 8.52 -8.62
CA LEU A 35 4.70 7.92 -9.90
C LEU A 35 3.88 8.92 -10.74
N ARG A 36 2.91 9.62 -10.14
CA ARG A 36 2.15 10.66 -10.85
C ARG A 36 3.04 11.80 -11.36
N GLN A 37 4.04 12.19 -10.58
CA GLN A 37 5.03 13.20 -11.01
C GLN A 37 5.88 12.68 -12.18
N GLN A 38 6.38 11.45 -12.10
CA GLN A 38 7.18 10.83 -13.16
C GLN A 38 6.39 10.62 -14.45
N TRP A 39 5.10 10.31 -14.36
CA TRP A 39 4.20 10.22 -15.51
C TRP A 39 3.73 11.58 -16.04
N GLY A 40 4.08 12.69 -15.38
CA GLY A 40 3.66 14.04 -15.80
C GLY A 40 2.17 14.32 -15.60
N ILE A 41 1.48 13.56 -14.75
CA ILE A 41 0.03 13.69 -14.49
C ILE A 41 -0.29 14.32 -13.12
N ALA A 42 0.73 14.63 -12.31
CA ALA A 42 0.56 15.27 -11.01
C ALA A 42 -0.01 16.71 -11.08
N GLY A 43 -0.13 17.31 -12.27
CA GLY A 43 -0.82 18.58 -12.46
C GLY A 43 -2.32 18.53 -12.15
N ALA A 44 -2.89 17.32 -12.08
CA ALA A 44 -4.28 17.07 -11.67
C ALA A 44 -4.43 16.82 -10.16
N ASP A 45 -3.35 16.82 -9.37
CA ASP A 45 -3.41 16.63 -7.93
C ASP A 45 -4.13 17.81 -7.27
N ALA A 46 -5.05 17.51 -6.35
CA ALA A 46 -5.75 18.51 -5.55
C ALA A 46 -4.75 19.27 -4.66
N THR A 47 -4.93 20.58 -4.58
CA THR A 47 -4.11 21.45 -3.72
C THR A 47 -4.51 21.37 -2.25
N ASP A 48 -5.72 20.91 -1.97
CA ASP A 48 -6.23 20.65 -0.63
C ASP A 48 -5.94 19.20 -0.23
N LEU A 49 -5.32 19.01 0.95
CA LEU A 49 -4.92 17.70 1.45
C LEU A 49 -6.11 16.75 1.65
N GLN A 50 -7.25 17.25 2.15
CA GLN A 50 -8.43 16.43 2.38
C GLN A 50 -8.96 15.88 1.04
N LYS A 51 -9.01 16.72 0.02
CA LYS A 51 -9.36 16.29 -1.35
C LYS A 51 -8.34 15.33 -1.92
N LEU A 52 -7.05 15.54 -1.69
CA LEU A 52 -6.00 14.65 -2.18
C LEU A 52 -6.18 13.23 -1.62
N PHE A 53 -6.41 13.10 -0.32
CA PHE A 53 -6.70 11.81 0.34
C PHE A 53 -8.05 11.21 -0.06
N ALA A 54 -9.00 12.03 -0.51
CA ALA A 54 -10.27 11.58 -1.11
C ALA A 54 -10.16 11.25 -2.61
N GLN A 55 -8.98 10.81 -3.07
CA GLN A 55 -8.67 10.50 -4.48
C GLN A 55 -8.77 11.69 -5.45
N GLY A 56 -8.51 12.90 -4.97
CA GLY A 56 -8.42 14.11 -5.79
C GLY A 56 -7.14 14.16 -6.62
N TYR A 57 -6.84 13.12 -7.39
CA TYR A 57 -5.69 13.02 -8.29
C TYR A 57 -6.03 12.15 -9.51
N GLN A 58 -5.18 12.20 -10.55
CA GLN A 58 -5.34 11.32 -11.71
C GLN A 58 -4.80 9.91 -11.44
N GLY A 59 -5.57 8.88 -11.83
CA GLY A 59 -5.19 7.48 -11.69
C GLY A 59 -5.68 6.83 -10.39
N ALA A 60 -5.30 5.57 -10.19
CA ALA A 60 -5.64 4.81 -8.99
C ALA A 60 -4.58 3.76 -8.67
N ARG A 61 -4.48 3.39 -7.39
CA ARG A 61 -3.60 2.34 -6.86
C ARG A 61 -4.45 1.19 -6.34
N TYR A 62 -4.34 0.01 -6.90
CA TYR A 62 -5.16 -1.16 -6.55
C TYR A 62 -4.32 -2.25 -5.91
N ALA A 63 -4.76 -2.74 -4.76
CA ALA A 63 -4.07 -3.77 -3.99
C ALA A 63 -4.91 -5.06 -3.97
N PRO A 64 -4.30 -6.25 -4.13
CA PRO A 64 -4.97 -7.53 -3.89
C PRO A 64 -5.61 -7.60 -2.49
N GLY A 65 -6.78 -8.23 -2.40
CA GLY A 65 -7.60 -8.32 -1.19
C GLY A 65 -8.61 -7.16 -0.99
N TYR A 66 -8.52 -6.09 -1.79
CA TYR A 66 -9.49 -4.99 -1.75
C TYR A 66 -10.68 -5.24 -2.68
N PRO A 67 -11.82 -4.51 -2.54
CA PRO A 67 -13.02 -4.76 -3.35
C PRO A 67 -12.83 -4.76 -4.87
N ALA A 68 -11.90 -3.95 -5.39
CA ALA A 68 -11.59 -3.90 -6.83
C ALA A 68 -10.73 -5.09 -7.29
N CYS A 69 -10.05 -5.76 -6.35
CA CYS A 69 -9.10 -6.85 -6.58
C CYS A 69 -9.24 -7.89 -5.47
N PRO A 70 -10.38 -8.59 -5.37
CA PRO A 70 -10.71 -9.39 -4.18
C PRO A 70 -9.80 -10.61 -3.97
N ASN A 71 -9.14 -11.08 -5.04
CA ASN A 71 -8.30 -12.26 -5.01
C ASN A 71 -6.94 -11.93 -4.38
N LEU A 72 -6.71 -12.36 -3.14
CA LEU A 72 -5.42 -12.13 -2.46
C LEU A 72 -4.25 -12.87 -3.13
N GLU A 73 -4.51 -14.00 -3.79
CA GLU A 73 -3.51 -14.78 -4.53
C GLU A 73 -2.81 -13.98 -5.65
N ASP A 74 -3.42 -12.89 -6.13
CA ASP A 74 -2.79 -11.99 -7.10
C ASP A 74 -1.50 -11.34 -6.56
N GLN A 75 -1.25 -11.40 -5.25
CA GLN A 75 0.04 -11.08 -4.65
C GLN A 75 1.19 -11.88 -5.27
N GLY A 76 0.99 -13.17 -5.56
CA GLY A 76 2.02 -14.00 -6.19
C GLY A 76 2.39 -13.53 -7.59
N LYS A 77 1.47 -12.88 -8.31
CA LYS A 77 1.75 -12.25 -9.60
C LYS A 77 2.62 -11.01 -9.43
N LEU A 78 2.35 -10.19 -8.41
CA LEU A 78 3.18 -9.02 -8.09
C LEU A 78 4.58 -9.44 -7.64
N GLU A 79 4.71 -10.52 -6.86
CA GLU A 79 6.00 -11.10 -6.46
C GLU A 79 6.88 -11.42 -7.67
N GLN A 80 6.32 -12.12 -8.66
CA GLN A 80 7.04 -12.53 -9.86
C GLN A 80 7.58 -11.34 -10.65
N LEU A 81 6.86 -10.21 -10.63
CA LEU A 81 7.23 -8.99 -11.33
C LEU A 81 8.23 -8.14 -10.55
N LEU A 82 8.01 -7.97 -9.24
CA LEU A 82 8.74 -7.02 -8.39
C LEU A 82 9.91 -7.65 -7.64
N ARG A 83 9.93 -8.98 -7.50
CA ARG A 83 10.99 -9.74 -6.81
C ARG A 83 11.27 -9.20 -5.40
N TRP A 84 10.24 -9.03 -4.61
CA TRP A 84 10.33 -8.35 -3.31
C TRP A 84 11.24 -9.04 -2.27
N SER A 85 11.71 -10.27 -2.54
CA SER A 85 12.67 -10.97 -1.69
C SER A 85 14.02 -10.25 -1.70
N GLU A 86 14.31 -9.48 -2.76
CA GLU A 86 15.46 -8.58 -2.86
C GLU A 86 15.42 -7.45 -1.82
N ILE A 87 14.23 -7.10 -1.31
CA ILE A 87 14.02 -6.11 -0.23
C ILE A 87 13.55 -6.75 1.08
N GLY A 88 13.65 -8.08 1.20
CA GLY A 88 13.34 -8.81 2.42
C GLY A 88 11.84 -9.04 2.69
N LEU A 89 10.97 -8.91 1.69
CA LEU A 89 9.57 -9.30 1.81
C LEU A 89 9.35 -10.75 1.36
N SER A 90 8.33 -11.39 1.93
CA SER A 90 7.86 -12.73 1.54
C SER A 90 6.34 -12.84 1.65
N LEU A 91 5.78 -13.94 1.15
CA LEU A 91 4.38 -14.31 1.38
C LEU A 91 4.23 -15.46 2.36
N THR A 92 3.14 -15.44 3.12
CA THR A 92 2.61 -16.63 3.80
C THR A 92 1.98 -17.60 2.80
N GLU A 93 1.64 -18.81 3.26
CA GLU A 93 0.87 -19.79 2.46
C GLU A 93 -0.50 -19.23 2.03
N ASP A 94 -1.06 -18.31 2.82
CA ASP A 94 -2.32 -17.61 2.55
C ASP A 94 -2.13 -16.28 1.77
N PHE A 95 -0.96 -16.07 1.15
CA PHE A 95 -0.63 -14.89 0.34
C PHE A 95 -0.64 -13.54 1.08
N GLN A 96 -0.42 -13.54 2.40
CA GLN A 96 -0.22 -12.29 3.16
C GLN A 96 1.25 -11.84 3.12
N LEU A 97 1.48 -10.54 3.06
CA LEU A 97 2.83 -9.96 3.10
C LEU A 97 3.47 -10.15 4.48
N VAL A 98 4.76 -10.48 4.47
CA VAL A 98 5.61 -10.54 5.67
C VAL A 98 6.82 -9.65 5.46
N PRO A 99 7.07 -8.67 6.35
CA PRO A 99 6.24 -8.27 7.50
C PRO A 99 4.87 -7.71 7.10
N GLU A 100 3.90 -7.80 8.02
CA GLU A 100 2.50 -7.37 7.79
C GLU A 100 2.38 -5.85 7.57
N GLN A 101 3.31 -5.05 8.13
CA GLN A 101 3.45 -3.62 7.82
C GLN A 101 4.15 -3.41 6.48
N SER A 102 3.53 -3.98 5.45
CA SER A 102 3.92 -3.85 4.05
C SER A 102 2.65 -3.66 3.22
N THR A 103 2.78 -3.00 2.07
CA THR A 103 1.69 -2.88 1.10
C THR A 103 2.23 -3.15 -0.29
N SER A 104 1.37 -3.65 -1.16
CA SER A 104 1.66 -3.88 -2.57
C SER A 104 0.44 -3.46 -3.38
N ALA A 105 0.70 -2.94 -4.57
CA ALA A 105 -0.34 -2.51 -5.47
C ALA A 105 0.18 -2.39 -6.89
N PHE A 106 -0.72 -2.48 -7.85
CA PHE A 106 -0.49 -1.96 -9.19
C PHE A 106 -1.10 -0.56 -9.30
N VAL A 107 -0.48 0.28 -10.11
CA VAL A 107 -0.89 1.68 -10.29
C VAL A 107 -1.30 1.91 -11.73
N VAL A 108 -2.47 2.51 -11.93
CA VAL A 108 -3.06 2.78 -13.24
C VAL A 108 -3.17 4.30 -13.42
N HIS A 109 -2.66 4.82 -14.53
CA HIS A 109 -2.60 6.26 -14.80
C HIS A 109 -3.84 6.84 -15.52
N HIS A 110 -4.80 6.00 -15.91
CA HIS A 110 -5.95 6.41 -16.72
C HIS A 110 -6.81 7.46 -15.98
N PRO A 111 -7.27 8.54 -16.63
CA PRO A 111 -8.00 9.62 -15.97
C PRO A 111 -9.33 9.21 -15.34
N GLU A 112 -9.92 8.13 -15.84
CA GLU A 112 -11.17 7.55 -15.31
C GLU A 112 -10.94 6.40 -14.32
N ALA A 113 -9.70 6.05 -13.99
CA ALA A 113 -9.44 5.00 -13.00
C ALA A 113 -9.99 5.44 -11.63
N ARG A 114 -10.89 4.63 -11.06
CA ARG A 114 -11.52 4.84 -9.75
C ARG A 114 -11.62 3.52 -9.01
N TYR A 115 -11.79 3.56 -7.69
CA TYR A 115 -12.15 2.33 -6.97
C TYR A 115 -13.57 1.90 -7.35
N PHE A 116 -13.73 0.60 -7.54
CA PHE A 116 -15.00 -0.06 -7.81
C PHE A 116 -15.03 -1.36 -7.01
N ALA A 117 -16.21 -1.93 -6.79
CA ALA A 117 -16.34 -3.28 -6.28
C ALA A 117 -16.47 -4.23 -7.47
N ALA A 118 -15.62 -5.26 -7.53
CA ALA A 118 -15.84 -6.40 -8.41
C ALA A 118 -16.98 -7.22 -7.81
N SER A 119 -18.21 -6.88 -8.17
CA SER A 119 -19.42 -7.61 -7.80
C SER A 119 -19.53 -8.93 -8.54
#